data_AF-A0A7V5EYX5-F1
#
_entry.id   AF-A0A7V5EYX5-F1
#
_cell.length_a   1.000
_cell.length_b   1.000
_cell.length_c   1.000
_cell.angle_alpha   90.00
_cell.angle_beta   90.00
_cell.angle_gamma   90.00
#
_symmetry.space_group_name_H-M   'P 1'
#
loop_
_entity.id
_entity.type
_entity.pdbx_description
1 polymer ?
#
loop_
_entity_poly.entity_id
_entity_poly.type
_entity_poly.pdbx_seq_one_letter_code
_entity_poly.pdbx_strand_id
1 'polypeptide(L)'
;MVLVHGAGMDRTVWQFQTRALAAAGHDVYAVDLPGHGLSEGPAPTTIGGYADWLVAFLEVAGLDRAIVVGHSMGALVALDVAGRWPDRISALVLVGVAARMPVHPELLAAAEGNDHLAF
;
A
#
# COMPACT_ATOMS: atom_id res chain seq x y z
N MET A 1 -13.05 4.58 1.82
CA MET A 1 -11.68 4.31 2.34
C MET A 1 -10.96 3.44 1.34
N VAL A 2 -9.66 3.64 1.13
CA VAL A 2 -8.85 2.81 0.22
C VAL A 2 -7.76 2.11 1.02
N LEU A 3 -7.73 0.78 0.96
CA LEU A 3 -6.84 -0.09 1.72
C LEU A 3 -5.79 -0.66 0.76
N VAL A 4 -4.52 -0.36 1.04
CA VAL A 4 -3.36 -0.64 0.19
C VAL A 4 -2.48 -1.68 0.87
N HIS A 5 -2.28 -2.82 0.20
CA HIS A 5 -1.50 -3.95 0.72
C HIS A 5 0.01 -3.68 0.74
N GLY A 6 0.76 -4.57 1.42
CA GLY A 6 2.22 -4.55 1.47
C GLY A 6 2.89 -5.27 0.29
N ALA A 7 4.22 -5.29 0.25
CA ALA A 7 4.97 -6.02 -0.77
C ALA A 7 4.68 -7.53 -0.69
N GLY A 8 4.52 -8.19 -1.84
CA GLY A 8 4.24 -9.64 -1.90
C GLY A 8 2.85 -10.04 -1.40
N MET A 9 1.96 -9.08 -1.20
CA MET A 9 0.57 -9.29 -0.76
C MET A 9 -0.41 -8.88 -1.86
N ASP A 10 -1.69 -9.11 -1.61
CA ASP A 10 -2.80 -8.60 -2.42
C ASP A 10 -3.95 -8.13 -1.49
N ARG A 11 -5.07 -7.69 -2.07
CA ARG A 11 -6.26 -7.19 -1.37
C ARG A 11 -6.82 -8.13 -0.29
N THR A 12 -6.56 -9.44 -0.37
CA THR A 12 -7.11 -10.44 0.56
C THR A 12 -6.59 -10.26 1.99
N VAL A 13 -5.43 -9.60 2.17
CA VAL A 13 -4.92 -9.21 3.50
C VAL A 13 -5.92 -8.36 4.29
N TRP A 14 -6.81 -7.66 3.59
CA TRP A 14 -7.82 -6.78 4.16
C TRP A 14 -9.20 -7.43 4.31
N GLN A 15 -9.37 -8.72 4.02
CA GLN A 15 -10.70 -9.36 3.94
C GLN A 15 -11.58 -9.14 5.18
N PHE A 16 -10.99 -9.19 6.38
CA PHE A 16 -11.73 -9.03 7.62
C PHE A 16 -12.05 -7.56 7.90
N GLN A 17 -11.11 -6.66 7.61
CA GLN A 17 -11.25 -5.22 7.77
C GLN A 17 -12.30 -4.67 6.81
N THR A 18 -12.23 -5.05 5.53
CA THR A 18 -13.23 -4.65 4.52
C THR A 18 -14.62 -5.10 4.94
N ARG A 19 -14.79 -6.35 5.40
CA ARG A 19 -16.09 -6.84 5.89
C ARG A 19 -16.61 -6.05 7.09
N ALA A 20 -15.75 -5.80 8.07
CA ALA A 20 -16.13 -5.08 9.29
C ALA A 20 -16.51 -3.62 9.00
N LEU A 21 -15.70 -2.93 8.19
CA LEU A 21 -15.93 -1.53 7.82
C LEU A 21 -17.17 -1.37 6.93
N ALA A 22 -17.39 -2.29 5.99
CA ALA A 22 -18.61 -2.31 5.18
C ALA A 22 -19.87 -2.56 6.04
N ALA A 23 -19.79 -3.48 7.01
CA ALA A 23 -20.89 -3.72 7.95
C ALA A 23 -21.18 -2.50 8.85
N ALA A 24 -20.19 -1.63 9.05
CA ALA A 24 -20.35 -0.34 9.73
C ALA A 24 -20.86 0.78 8.81
N GLY A 25 -21.15 0.50 7.54
CA GLY A 25 -21.71 1.46 6.58
C GLY A 25 -20.68 2.32 5.85
N HIS A 26 -19.41 1.91 5.79
CA HIS A 26 -18.38 2.62 5.04
C HIS A 26 -18.20 2.03 3.63
N ASP A 27 -17.98 2.90 2.65
CA ASP A 27 -17.47 2.49 1.33
C ASP A 27 -15.99 2.16 1.45
N VAL A 28 -15.60 0.94 1.05
CA VAL A 28 -14.25 0.41 1.23
C VAL A 28 -13.75 -0.23 -0.05
N TYR A 29 -12.59 0.22 -0.51
CA TYR A 29 -11.87 -0.33 -1.64
C TYR A 29 -10.59 -0.99 -1.13
N ALA A 30 -10.53 -2.32 -1.11
CA ALA A 30 -9.27 -3.04 -0.95
C ALA A 30 -8.71 -3.30 -2.35
N VAL A 31 -7.61 -2.62 -2.69
CA VAL A 31 -7.07 -2.61 -4.05
C VAL A 31 -5.91 -3.59 -4.18
N ASP A 32 -5.76 -4.18 -5.36
CA ASP A 32 -4.53 -4.81 -5.80
C ASP A 32 -3.68 -3.77 -6.53
N LEU A 33 -2.45 -3.54 -6.08
CA LEU A 33 -1.48 -2.72 -6.81
C LEU A 33 -1.03 -3.44 -8.10
N PRO A 34 -0.58 -2.73 -9.15
CA PRO A 34 -0.09 -3.37 -10.36
C PRO A 34 1.00 -4.41 -10.09
N GLY A 35 0.89 -5.56 -10.76
CA GLY A 35 1.75 -6.72 -10.55
C GLY A 35 1.43 -7.57 -9.32
N HIS A 36 0.28 -7.33 -8.66
CA HIS A 36 -0.18 -8.09 -7.52
C HIS A 36 -1.64 -8.52 -7.71
N GLY A 37 -2.02 -9.63 -7.08
CA GLY A 37 -3.40 -10.12 -7.07
C GLY A 37 -3.98 -10.26 -8.47
N LEU A 38 -5.09 -9.55 -8.72
CA LEU A 38 -5.81 -9.55 -10.00
C LEU A 38 -5.61 -8.28 -10.84
N SER A 39 -4.77 -7.34 -10.39
CA SER A 39 -4.50 -6.11 -11.14
C SER A 39 -3.50 -6.36 -12.28
N GLU A 40 -3.93 -6.04 -13.50
CA GLU A 40 -3.08 -6.14 -14.69
C GLU A 40 -2.09 -4.96 -14.82
N GLY A 41 -1.16 -5.08 -15.77
CA GLY A 41 -0.20 -4.04 -16.11
C GLY A 41 1.17 -4.21 -15.45
N PRO A 42 2.18 -3.46 -15.92
CA PRO A 42 3.53 -3.55 -15.38
C PRO A 42 3.58 -3.00 -13.95
N ALA A 43 4.25 -3.72 -13.06
CA ALA A 43 4.53 -3.25 -11.70
C ALA A 43 5.47 -2.03 -11.75
N PRO A 44 5.10 -0.88 -11.16
CA PRO A 44 6.04 0.20 -10.89
C PRO A 44 7.26 -0.29 -10.12
N THR A 45 8.43 0.27 -10.45
CA THR A 45 9.69 -0.08 -9.77
C THR A 45 9.99 0.82 -8.56
N THR A 46 9.13 1.80 -8.28
CA THR A 46 9.31 2.77 -7.19
C THR A 46 8.01 3.00 -6.42
N ILE A 47 8.12 3.42 -5.16
CA ILE A 47 6.97 3.84 -4.34
C ILE A 47 6.22 5.00 -5.02
N GLY A 48 6.94 5.95 -5.61
CA GLY A 48 6.35 7.07 -6.34
C GLY A 48 5.47 6.61 -7.51
N GLY A 49 5.90 5.61 -8.28
CA GLY A 49 5.08 5.06 -9.36
C GLY A 49 3.83 4.33 -8.86
N TYR A 50 3.89 3.65 -7.71
CA TYR A 50 2.70 3.09 -7.06
C TYR A 50 1.76 4.18 -6.53
N ALA A 51 2.30 5.29 -6.06
CA ALA A 51 1.53 6.44 -5.61
C ALA A 51 0.86 7.18 -6.78
N ASP A 52 1.52 7.31 -7.93
CA ASP A 52 0.91 7.81 -9.18
C ASP A 52 -0.29 6.95 -9.57
N TRP A 53 -0.11 5.62 -9.52
CA TRP A 53 -1.19 4.67 -9.79
C TRP A 53 -2.35 4.82 -8.81
N LEU A 54 -2.07 4.97 -7.51
CA LEU A 54 -3.11 5.14 -6.51
C LEU A 54 -3.93 6.41 -6.74
N VAL A 55 -3.29 7.52 -7.11
CA VAL A 55 -3.99 8.77 -7.46
C VAL A 55 -4.87 8.59 -8.71
N ALA A 56 -4.35 7.93 -9.75
CA ALA A 56 -5.12 7.61 -10.95
C ALA A 56 -6.32 6.70 -10.62
N PHE A 57 -6.14 5.72 -9.73
CA PHE A 57 -7.24 4.90 -9.22
C PHE A 57 -8.30 5.73 -8.52
N LEU A 58 -7.92 6.68 -7.65
CA LEU A 58 -8.88 7.56 -6.98
C LEU A 58 -9.70 8.36 -7.99
N GLU A 59 -9.09 8.85 -9.07
CA GLU A 59 -9.80 9.58 -10.13
C GLU A 59 -10.82 8.70 -10.87
N VAL A 60 -10.41 7.51 -11.32
CA VAL A 60 -11.30 6.58 -12.02
C VAL A 60 -12.43 6.08 -11.11
N ALA A 61 -12.14 5.91 -9.81
CA ALA A 61 -13.13 5.52 -8.80
C ALA A 61 -14.10 6.66 -8.43
N GLY A 62 -13.91 7.89 -8.96
CA GLY A 62 -14.72 9.05 -8.60
C GLY A 62 -14.50 9.53 -7.16
N LEU A 63 -13.32 9.28 -6.60
CA LEU A 63 -12.93 9.66 -5.25
C LEU A 63 -12.07 10.92 -5.30
N ASP A 64 -12.71 12.07 -5.08
CA ASP A 64 -11.99 13.35 -4.97
C ASP A 64 -11.01 13.32 -3.78
N ARG A 65 -11.46 12.77 -2.65
CA ARG A 65 -10.68 12.65 -1.41
C ARG A 65 -11.01 11.35 -0.68
N ALA A 66 -9.99 10.66 -0.15
CA ALA A 66 -10.19 9.39 0.53
C ALA A 66 -9.36 9.26 1.82
N ILE A 67 -9.88 8.45 2.76
CA ILE A 67 -9.05 7.90 3.83
C ILE A 67 -8.22 6.78 3.21
N VAL A 68 -6.90 6.87 3.30
CA VAL A 68 -5.98 5.86 2.78
C VAL A 68 -5.35 5.10 3.93
N VAL A 69 -5.52 3.79 3.91
CA VAL A 69 -4.98 2.84 4.88
C VAL A 69 -3.88 2.06 4.17
N GLY A 70 -2.64 2.13 4.66
CA GLY A 70 -1.50 1.44 4.04
C GLY A 70 -0.81 0.49 5.01
N HIS A 71 -0.48 -0.71 4.53
CA HIS A 71 0.35 -1.68 5.27
C HIS A 71 1.74 -1.80 4.65
N SER A 72 2.81 -1.69 5.46
CA SER A 72 4.21 -1.86 5.01
C SER A 72 4.53 -1.00 3.77
N MET A 73 4.84 -1.60 2.62
CA MET A 73 4.99 -0.89 1.33
C MET A 73 3.81 0.02 1.01
N GLY A 74 2.56 -0.43 1.23
CA GLY A 74 1.36 0.37 1.01
C GLY A 74 1.28 1.61 1.92
N ALA A 75 1.92 1.58 3.09
CA ALA A 75 2.04 2.75 3.95
C ALA A 75 3.01 3.80 3.38
N LEU A 76 4.10 3.36 2.74
CA LEU A 76 5.01 4.24 2.02
C LEU A 76 4.30 4.89 0.82
N VAL A 77 3.50 4.12 0.09
CA VAL A 77 2.65 4.64 -0.99
C VAL A 77 1.67 5.70 -0.47
N ALA A 78 0.98 5.42 0.64
CA ALA A 78 0.05 6.36 1.25
C ALA A 78 0.72 7.66 1.70
N LEU A 79 1.92 7.57 2.31
CA LEU A 79 2.73 8.72 2.71
C LEU A 79 3.18 9.55 1.50
N ASP A 80 3.63 8.90 0.44
CA ASP A 80 4.06 9.58 -0.79
C ASP A 80 2.90 10.32 -1.45
N VAL A 81 1.71 9.71 -1.53
CA VAL A 81 0.50 10.39 -2.02
C VAL A 81 0.15 11.59 -1.15
N ALA A 82 0.18 11.46 0.19
CA ALA A 82 -0.13 12.59 1.07
C ALA A 82 0.88 13.73 0.97
N GLY A 83 2.14 13.44 0.68
CA GLY A 83 3.18 14.44 0.47
C GLY A 83 3.02 15.18 -0.87
N ARG A 84 2.63 14.48 -1.94
CA ARG A 84 2.53 15.05 -3.30
C ARG A 84 1.14 15.59 -3.65
N TRP A 85 0.08 15.00 -3.12
CA TRP A 85 -1.32 15.39 -3.33
C TRP A 85 -2.12 15.41 -2.02
N PRO A 86 -1.79 16.29 -1.07
CA PRO A 86 -2.46 16.36 0.23
C PRO A 86 -3.99 16.54 0.13
N ASP A 87 -4.45 17.23 -0.91
CA ASP A 87 -5.89 17.47 -1.15
C ASP A 87 -6.68 16.19 -1.46
N ARG A 88 -6.00 15.11 -1.89
CA ARG A 88 -6.61 13.81 -2.19
C ARG A 88 -6.77 12.92 -0.96
N ILE A 89 -6.22 13.32 0.19
CA ILE A 89 -6.19 12.51 1.42
C ILE A 89 -7.01 13.16 2.54
N SER A 90 -8.06 12.49 3.03
CA SER A 90 -8.86 12.95 4.18
C SER A 90 -8.33 12.47 5.53
N ALA A 91 -7.72 11.29 5.56
CA ALA A 91 -6.95 10.81 6.69
C ALA A 91 -5.96 9.72 6.23
N LEU A 92 -4.91 9.49 7.01
CA LEU A 92 -3.94 8.41 6.81
C LEU A 92 -4.02 7.43 7.97
N VAL A 93 -4.00 6.14 7.65
CA VAL A 93 -3.82 5.06 8.64
C VAL A 93 -2.63 4.23 8.19
N LEU A 94 -1.60 4.19 9.02
CA LEU A 94 -0.32 3.55 8.69
C LEU A 94 -0.15 2.31 9.57
N VAL A 95 0.01 1.15 8.94
CA VAL A 95 0.11 -0.15 9.63
C VAL A 95 1.44 -0.80 9.27
N GLY A 96 2.17 -1.30 10.27
CA GLY A 96 3.42 -2.05 10.01
C GLY A 96 4.49 -1.24 9.28
N VAL A 97 4.60 0.06 9.57
CA VAL A 97 5.60 0.96 8.99
C VAL A 97 6.32 1.73 10.08
N ALA A 98 7.54 2.16 9.79
CA ALA A 98 8.31 3.09 10.60
C ALA A 98 8.95 4.16 9.71
N ALA A 99 9.19 5.35 10.27
CA ALA A 99 9.84 6.45 9.53
C ALA A 99 11.24 6.07 9.02
N ARG A 100 11.91 5.14 9.71
CA ARG A 100 13.08 4.40 9.23
C ARG A 100 12.82 2.93 9.51
N MET A 101 13.01 2.09 8.49
CA MET A 101 12.83 0.64 8.61
C MET A 101 14.22 -0.01 8.48
N PRO A 102 15.04 0.00 9.54
CA PRO A 102 16.34 -0.64 9.50
C PRO A 102 16.13 -2.15 9.31
N VAL A 103 16.82 -2.72 8.32
CA VAL A 103 16.94 -4.17 8.18
C VAL A 103 18.03 -4.62 9.13
N HIS A 104 17.81 -5.74 9.83
CA HIS A 104 18.83 -6.29 10.73
C HIS A 104 20.14 -6.52 9.93
N PRO A 105 21.31 -6.09 10.44
CA PRO A 105 22.57 -6.19 9.69
C PRO A 105 22.88 -7.60 9.17
N GLU A 106 22.50 -8.64 9.92
CA GLU A 106 22.70 -10.03 9.49
C GLU A 106 21.83 -10.39 8.27
N LEU A 107 20.61 -9.86 8.17
CA LEU A 107 19.76 -10.09 7.00
C LEU A 107 20.31 -9.36 5.77
N LEU A 108 20.89 -8.17 5.96
CA LEU A 108 21.59 -7.45 4.89
C LEU A 108 22.82 -8.24 4.41
N ALA A 109 23.66 -8.71 5.34
CA ALA A 109 24.83 -9.52 5.02
C ALA A 109 24.46 -10.84 4.34
N ALA A 110 23.39 -11.50 4.79
CA ALA A 110 22.86 -12.71 4.17
C ALA A 110 22.36 -12.44 2.75
N ALA A 111 21.64 -11.33 2.52
CA ALA A 111 21.17 -10.95 1.19
C ALA A 111 22.34 -10.63 0.22
N GLU A 112 23.35 -9.90 0.68
CA GLU A 112 24.57 -9.62 -0.08
C GLU A 112 25.35 -10.90 -0.42
N GLY A 113 25.36 -11.87 0.51
CA GLY A 113 25.98 -13.18 0.34
C GLY A 113 25.15 -14.18 -0.48
N ASN A 114 23.92 -13.84 -0.87
CA ASN A 114 22.94 -14.76 -1.44
C ASN A 114 22.74 -16.03 -0.58
N ASP A 115 22.74 -15.83 0.74
CA ASP A 115 22.57 -16.87 1.74
C ASP A 115 21.07 -17.19 1.93
N HIS A 116 20.75 -18.46 2.15
CA HIS A 116 19.39 -18.95 2.40
C HIS A 116 18.71 -18.29 3.62
N LEU A 117 19.48 -17.76 4.57
CA LEU A 117 18.97 -16.96 5.69
C LEU A 117 18.31 -15.62 5.26
N ALA A 118 18.48 -15.21 4.01
CA ALA A 118 17.85 -14.01 3.45
C ALA A 118 16.39 -14.21 3.02
N PHE A 119 15.88 -15.45 3.02
CA PHE A 119 14.55 -15.83 2.51
C PHE A 119 13.65 -16.42 3.60
#